data_AF-A0A925KHK2-F1
#
_entry.id   AF-A0A925KHK2-F1
#
_cell.length_a   1.000
_cell.length_b   1.000
_cell.length_c   1.000
_cell.angle_alpha   90.00
_cell.angle_beta   90.00
_cell.angle_gamma   90.00
#
_symmetry.space_group_name_H-M   'P 1'
#
loop_
_entity.id
_entity.type
_entity.pdbx_description
1 polymer ?
#
loop_
_entity_poly.entity_id
_entity_poly.type
_entity_poly.pdbx_seq_one_letter_code
_entity_poly.pdbx_strand_id
1 'polypeptide(L)'
;MTTLLQPLRALARHGDPLLAAGIHAALTAAPGIDVVTASDISSFPDAEVVIGDYDSGMAWARHQRFRSSAARRSLGVVVITWRDNEADVRTALQAGIGGYLLGNCGLNELVDAVRAVGRGSPYLCKVAASLVAKSLTRTPLTLRESETLRLIASGMSNKVIASELNIALGTVKAHARAILDKLGARSRTQATVIAAQRGLLGPDSP
;
A
#
# COMPACT_ATOMS: atom_id res chain seq x y z
N MET A 1 27.37 0.64 31.30
CA MET A 1 26.15 1.46 31.48
C MET A 1 25.19 1.12 30.37
N THR A 2 24.29 0.17 30.62
CA THR A 2 23.29 -0.28 29.65
C THR A 2 22.21 0.80 29.59
N THR A 3 22.17 1.59 28.52
CA THR A 3 21.05 2.50 28.27
C THR A 3 19.78 1.64 28.23
N LEU A 4 18.91 1.77 29.23
CA LEU A 4 17.60 1.13 29.22
C LEU A 4 16.86 1.72 28.02
N LEU A 5 16.78 0.96 26.93
CA LEU A 5 15.96 1.32 25.77
C LEU A 5 14.53 1.48 26.28
N GLN A 6 13.97 2.69 26.12
CA GLN A 6 12.57 2.91 26.43
C GLN A 6 11.70 1.96 25.59
N PRO A 7 10.64 1.38 26.15
CA PRO A 7 9.76 0.50 25.41
C PRO A 7 9.06 1.27 24.30
N LEU A 8 8.93 0.63 23.14
CA LEU A 8 8.26 1.19 21.97
C LEU A 8 6.76 1.32 22.25
N ARG A 9 6.20 2.52 22.12
CA ARG A 9 4.78 2.75 22.40
C ARG A 9 3.92 2.45 21.17
N ALA A 10 3.08 1.43 21.26
CA ALA A 10 2.22 0.98 20.17
C ALA A 10 0.73 1.10 20.51
N LEU A 11 -0.09 1.48 19.53
CA LEU A 11 -1.55 1.61 19.66
C LEU A 11 -2.26 0.68 18.67
N ALA A 12 -3.10 -0.22 19.17
CA ALA A 12 -3.95 -1.06 18.34
C ALA A 12 -5.33 -0.40 18.10
N ARG A 13 -5.67 -0.14 16.84
CA ARG A 13 -6.94 0.45 16.39
C ARG A 13 -7.41 -0.22 15.11
N HIS A 14 -8.14 -1.32 15.25
CA HIS A 14 -8.68 -2.04 14.11
C HIS A 14 -10.20 -2.01 14.15
N GLY A 15 -10.85 -1.78 13.01
CA GLY A 15 -12.32 -1.73 12.93
C GLY A 15 -13.02 -3.04 13.31
N ASP A 16 -12.33 -4.17 13.11
CA ASP A 16 -12.76 -5.49 13.62
C ASP A 16 -12.38 -5.66 15.11
N PRO A 17 -13.35 -5.84 16.03
CA PRO A 17 -13.09 -5.98 17.46
C PRO A 17 -12.28 -7.23 17.85
N LEU A 18 -12.46 -8.34 17.15
CA LEU A 18 -11.73 -9.58 17.42
C LEU A 18 -10.27 -9.41 17.03
N LEU A 19 -10.02 -8.82 15.85
CA LEU A 19 -8.66 -8.55 15.42
C LEU A 19 -7.99 -7.50 16.31
N ALA A 20 -8.71 -6.46 16.72
CA ALA A 20 -8.21 -5.46 17.66
C ALA A 20 -7.77 -6.09 18.99
N ALA A 21 -8.59 -6.97 19.57
CA ALA A 21 -8.26 -7.71 20.78
C ALA A 21 -7.05 -8.63 20.59
N GLY A 22 -6.98 -9.34 19.47
CA GLY A 22 -5.85 -10.21 19.13
C GLY A 22 -4.54 -9.46 18.95
N ILE A 23 -4.56 -8.32 18.22
CA ILE A 23 -3.41 -7.42 18.06
C ILE A 23 -2.97 -6.93 19.43
N HIS A 24 -3.89 -6.42 20.25
CA HIS A 24 -3.58 -5.91 21.58
C HIS A 24 -2.92 -7.00 22.43
N ALA A 25 -3.50 -8.20 22.51
CA ALA A 25 -2.94 -9.32 23.26
C ALA A 25 -1.53 -9.71 22.78
N ALA A 26 -1.31 -9.76 21.47
CA ALA A 26 -0.01 -10.08 20.89
C ALA A 26 1.06 -9.03 21.20
N LEU A 27 0.70 -7.74 21.15
CA LEU A 27 1.62 -6.65 21.48
C LEU A 27 1.93 -6.58 22.98
N THR A 28 0.93 -6.82 23.84
CA THR A 28 1.13 -6.88 25.30
C THR A 28 2.06 -8.03 25.70
N ALA A 29 1.98 -9.17 25.02
CA ALA A 29 2.86 -10.31 25.27
C ALA A 29 4.30 -10.08 24.76
N ALA A 30 4.54 -9.07 23.92
CA ALA A 30 5.82 -8.83 23.28
C ALA A 30 6.76 -7.98 24.16
N PRO A 31 7.98 -8.46 24.49
CA PRO A 31 8.93 -7.68 25.27
C PRO A 31 9.35 -6.38 24.56
N GLY A 32 9.44 -5.30 25.34
CA GLY A 32 9.90 -3.99 24.87
C GLY A 32 8.87 -3.21 24.05
N ILE A 33 7.60 -3.63 24.05
CA ILE A 33 6.48 -2.88 23.49
C ILE A 33 5.54 -2.51 24.64
N ASP A 34 5.20 -1.23 24.74
CA ASP A 34 4.17 -0.72 25.66
C ASP A 34 2.90 -0.43 24.85
N VAL A 35 1.79 -1.06 25.21
CA VAL A 35 0.52 -0.91 24.48
C VAL A 35 -0.27 0.23 25.11
N VAL A 36 -0.35 1.35 24.40
CA VAL A 36 -1.13 2.51 24.84
C VAL A 36 -2.58 2.34 24.44
N THR A 37 -3.48 2.81 25.28
CA THR A 37 -4.92 2.91 24.98
C THR A 37 -5.31 4.38 24.84
N ALA A 38 -6.31 4.65 24.01
CA ALA A 38 -6.76 6.02 23.76
C ALA A 38 -8.26 6.05 23.52
N SER A 39 -8.96 6.83 24.34
CA SER A 39 -10.42 6.93 24.37
C SER A 39 -11.01 7.63 23.14
N ASP A 40 -10.27 8.57 22.56
CA ASP A 40 -10.68 9.35 21.39
C ASP A 40 -10.03 8.80 20.12
N ILE A 41 -10.84 8.32 19.18
CA ILE A 41 -10.45 7.74 17.88
C ILE A 41 -9.55 8.67 17.04
N SER A 42 -9.59 9.98 17.27
CA SER A 42 -8.76 10.96 16.57
C SER A 42 -7.39 11.22 17.24
N SER A 43 -7.20 10.74 18.48
CA SER A 43 -6.00 10.99 19.28
C SER A 43 -5.02 9.82 19.25
N PHE A 44 -3.72 10.11 19.17
CA PHE A 44 -2.62 9.15 19.20
C PHE A 44 -1.62 9.55 20.30
N PRO A 45 -2.02 9.51 21.59
CA PRO A 45 -1.21 10.08 22.66
C PRO A 45 0.12 9.32 22.79
N ASP A 46 1.20 10.01 22.41
CA ASP A 46 2.59 9.54 22.43
C ASP A 46 2.87 8.17 21.77
N ALA A 47 1.94 7.68 20.94
CA ALA A 47 2.16 6.45 20.19
C ALA A 47 3.27 6.69 19.17
N GLU A 48 4.22 5.76 19.10
CA GLU A 48 5.25 5.74 18.06
C GLU A 48 4.78 4.92 16.87
N VAL A 49 3.93 3.92 17.08
CA VAL A 49 3.33 3.10 16.04
C VAL A 49 1.84 2.92 16.29
N VAL A 50 1.02 3.09 15.25
CA VAL A 50 -0.40 2.72 15.26
C VAL A 50 -0.64 1.57 14.28
N ILE A 51 -1.43 0.59 14.71
CA ILE A 51 -1.81 -0.59 13.94
C ILE A 51 -3.30 -0.52 13.66
N GLY A 52 -3.72 -0.65 12.40
CA GLY A 52 -5.14 -0.67 12.05
C GLY A 52 -5.46 -1.34 10.74
N ASP A 53 -6.72 -1.21 10.31
CA ASP A 53 -7.11 -1.65 8.97
C ASP A 53 -6.57 -0.71 7.88
N TYR A 54 -6.69 -1.14 6.63
CA TYR A 54 -6.16 -0.39 5.48
C TYR A 54 -6.76 1.02 5.36
N ASP A 55 -8.08 1.16 5.49
CA ASP A 55 -8.77 2.43 5.24
C ASP A 55 -8.46 3.46 6.34
N SER A 56 -8.48 3.01 7.59
CA SER A 56 -8.04 3.79 8.75
C SER A 56 -6.57 4.21 8.63
N GLY A 57 -5.68 3.27 8.27
CA GLY A 57 -4.26 3.54 8.07
C GLY A 57 -3.99 4.59 6.98
N MET A 58 -4.71 4.49 5.86
CA MET A 58 -4.64 5.47 4.76
C MET A 58 -5.12 6.86 5.21
N ALA A 59 -6.16 6.93 6.04
CA ALA A 59 -6.60 8.20 6.62
C ALA A 59 -5.50 8.79 7.52
N TRP A 60 -4.91 8.01 8.42
CA TRP A 60 -3.86 8.51 9.33
C TRP A 60 -2.59 8.95 8.59
N ALA A 61 -2.16 8.20 7.58
CA ALA A 61 -0.98 8.55 6.78
C ALA A 61 -1.15 9.89 6.06
N ARG A 62 -2.36 10.18 5.54
CA ARG A 62 -2.69 11.50 4.97
C ARG A 62 -2.60 12.60 6.02
N HIS A 63 -3.19 12.40 7.20
CA HIS A 63 -3.18 13.40 8.28
C HIS A 63 -1.76 13.73 8.77
N GLN A 64 -0.86 12.74 8.79
CA GLN A 64 0.53 12.96 9.21
C GLN A 64 1.32 13.88 8.26
N ARG A 65 1.12 13.74 6.95
CA ARG A 65 1.78 14.60 5.96
C ARG A 65 1.53 16.08 6.23
N PHE A 66 0.32 16.43 6.67
CA PHE A 66 -0.08 17.80 6.96
C PHE A 66 0.36 18.32 8.34
N ARG A 67 0.73 17.44 9.29
CA ARG A 67 1.12 17.82 10.66
C ARG A 67 2.63 17.91 10.89
N SER A 68 3.44 17.75 9.84
CA SER A 68 4.91 17.78 9.89
C SER A 68 5.48 19.14 10.33
N SER A 69 5.27 19.50 11.59
CA SER A 69 6.09 20.49 12.29
C SER A 69 7.39 19.81 12.69
N ALA A 70 8.52 20.50 12.47
CA ALA A 70 9.88 19.96 12.49
C ALA A 70 10.39 19.36 13.82
N ALA A 71 9.53 19.19 14.84
CA ALA A 71 9.93 18.84 16.20
C ALA A 71 9.35 17.52 16.75
N ARG A 72 8.50 16.78 16.01
CA ARG A 72 7.92 15.50 16.47
C ARG A 72 8.31 14.35 15.56
N ARG A 73 8.71 13.22 16.16
CA ARG A 73 8.94 11.94 15.47
C ARG A 73 7.65 11.55 14.74
N SER A 74 7.73 11.20 13.47
CA SER A 74 6.57 10.81 12.66
C SER A 74 5.99 9.50 13.19
N LEU A 75 4.66 9.45 13.38
CA LEU A 75 3.94 8.27 13.83
C LEU A 75 4.05 7.15 12.78
N GLY A 76 4.61 6.01 13.15
CA GLY A 76 4.61 4.83 12.31
C GLY A 76 3.20 4.28 12.10
N VAL A 77 2.82 3.96 10.86
CA VAL A 77 1.54 3.32 10.56
C VAL A 77 1.77 1.91 10.05
N VAL A 78 1.16 0.93 10.70
CA VAL A 78 1.10 -0.47 10.25
C VAL A 78 -0.35 -0.79 9.90
N VAL A 79 -0.57 -1.36 8.72
CA VAL A 79 -1.89 -1.87 8.33
C VAL A 79 -1.92 -3.39 8.31
N ILE A 80 -3.01 -3.96 8.81
CA ILE A 80 -3.38 -5.36 8.63
C ILE A 80 -4.57 -5.41 7.69
N THR A 81 -4.50 -6.20 6.63
CA THR A 81 -5.54 -6.19 5.59
C THR A 81 -5.62 -7.52 4.82
N TRP A 82 -6.73 -7.74 4.13
CA TRP A 82 -6.89 -8.87 3.19
C TRP A 82 -6.60 -8.46 1.74
N ARG A 83 -6.18 -7.21 1.52
CA ARG A 83 -5.80 -6.69 0.21
C ARG A 83 -4.43 -7.23 -0.19
N ASP A 84 -4.41 -8.19 -1.11
CA ASP A 84 -3.21 -8.91 -1.53
C ASP A 84 -2.80 -8.62 -2.98
N ASN A 85 -3.15 -7.43 -3.47
CA ASN A 85 -2.79 -6.98 -4.82
C ASN A 85 -1.72 -5.89 -4.79
N GLU A 86 -0.98 -5.80 -5.89
CA GLU A 86 0.15 -4.88 -6.04
C GLU A 86 -0.27 -3.40 -5.98
N ALA A 87 -1.45 -3.08 -6.50
CA ALA A 87 -1.98 -1.71 -6.51
C ALA A 87 -2.14 -1.17 -5.08
N ASP A 88 -2.78 -1.95 -4.20
CA ASP A 88 -3.05 -1.57 -2.82
C ASP A 88 -1.74 -1.46 -2.01
N VAL A 89 -0.82 -2.41 -2.17
CA VAL A 89 0.49 -2.36 -1.49
C VAL A 89 1.28 -1.11 -1.90
N ARG A 90 1.34 -0.82 -3.21
CA ARG A 90 2.04 0.38 -3.71
C ARG A 90 1.39 1.66 -3.23
N THR A 91 0.06 1.73 -3.28
CA THR A 91 -0.70 2.90 -2.84
C THR A 91 -0.47 3.18 -1.36
N ALA A 92 -0.45 2.13 -0.52
CA ALA A 92 -0.14 2.25 0.89
C ALA A 92 1.27 2.80 1.15
N LEU A 93 2.28 2.22 0.50
CA LEU A 93 3.67 2.67 0.63
C LEU A 93 3.82 4.12 0.17
N GLN A 94 3.21 4.49 -0.96
CA GLN A 94 3.19 5.85 -1.48
C GLN A 94 2.41 6.82 -0.59
N ALA A 95 1.51 6.36 0.28
CA ALA A 95 0.83 7.19 1.26
C ALA A 95 1.69 7.44 2.51
N GLY A 96 2.78 6.68 2.72
CA GLY A 96 3.61 6.73 3.90
C GLY A 96 3.27 5.69 4.97
N ILE A 97 2.53 4.64 4.61
CA ILE A 97 2.33 3.49 5.50
C ILE A 97 3.68 2.77 5.66
N GLY A 98 4.12 2.64 6.91
CA GLY A 98 5.40 2.03 7.26
C GLY A 98 5.35 0.50 7.29
N GLY A 99 4.21 -0.10 7.61
CA GLY A 99 4.05 -1.55 7.72
C GLY A 99 2.84 -2.08 6.96
N TYR A 100 3.00 -3.17 6.22
CA TYR A 100 1.90 -3.84 5.50
C TYR A 100 1.89 -5.34 5.81
N LEU A 101 0.84 -5.80 6.47
CA LEU A 101 0.62 -7.19 6.86
C LEU A 101 -0.67 -7.70 6.23
N LEU A 102 -0.66 -8.96 5.80
CA LEU A 102 -1.87 -9.63 5.39
C LEU A 102 -2.58 -10.25 6.59
N GLY A 103 -3.90 -10.40 6.54
CA GLY A 103 -4.70 -10.93 7.65
C GLY A 103 -4.38 -12.37 8.05
N ASN A 104 -3.62 -13.10 7.21
CA ASN A 104 -3.10 -14.43 7.49
C ASN A 104 -1.65 -14.45 8.02
N CYS A 105 -1.05 -13.28 8.28
CA CYS A 105 0.26 -13.18 8.90
C CYS A 105 0.23 -13.67 10.35
N GLY A 106 1.35 -14.26 10.79
CA GLY A 106 1.51 -14.70 12.17
C GLY A 106 1.74 -13.54 13.14
N LEU A 107 1.49 -13.77 14.43
CA LEU A 107 1.71 -12.76 15.48
C LEU A 107 3.16 -12.27 15.57
N ASN A 108 4.14 -13.13 15.25
CA ASN A 108 5.55 -12.72 15.22
C ASN A 108 5.83 -11.68 14.12
N GLU A 109 5.21 -11.81 12.94
CA GLU A 109 5.35 -10.81 11.87
C GLU A 109 4.74 -9.47 12.28
N LEU A 110 3.64 -9.49 13.05
CA LEU A 110 3.06 -8.27 13.61
C LEU A 110 4.05 -7.56 14.54
N VAL A 111 4.65 -8.30 15.48
CA VAL A 111 5.63 -7.74 16.42
C VAL A 111 6.87 -7.21 15.69
N ASP A 112 7.36 -7.95 14.70
CA ASP A 112 8.51 -7.54 13.89
C ASP A 112 8.21 -6.30 13.05
N ALA A 113 7.01 -6.21 12.47
CA ALA A 113 6.55 -5.03 11.74
C ALA A 113 6.49 -3.79 12.63
N VAL A 114 5.88 -3.91 13.81
CA VAL A 114 5.78 -2.80 14.77
C VAL A 114 7.17 -2.33 15.19
N ARG A 115 8.08 -3.25 15.50
CA ARG A 115 9.47 -2.93 15.86
C ARG A 115 10.25 -2.27 14.72
N ALA A 116 10.13 -2.78 13.49
CA ALA A 116 10.78 -2.22 12.33
C ALA A 116 10.30 -0.78 12.08
N VAL A 117 8.97 -0.59 12.09
CA VAL A 117 8.34 0.70 11.85
C VAL A 117 8.65 1.71 12.96
N GLY A 118 8.69 1.29 14.23
CA GLY A 118 9.12 2.15 15.34
C GLY A 118 10.56 2.65 15.22
N ARG A 119 11.44 1.86 14.59
CA ARG A 119 12.80 2.27 14.24
C ARG A 119 12.89 3.11 12.96
N GLY A 120 11.76 3.43 12.32
CA GLY A 120 11.71 4.17 11.06
C GLY A 120 12.07 3.33 9.83
N SER A 121 12.02 2.00 9.92
CA SER A 121 12.25 1.09 8.79
C SER A 121 10.93 0.51 8.29
N PRO A 122 10.70 0.45 6.97
CA PRO A 122 9.47 -0.16 6.45
C PRO A 122 9.45 -1.67 6.68
N TYR A 123 8.26 -2.23 6.80
CA TYR A 123 8.04 -3.67 6.89
C TYR A 123 6.95 -4.13 5.93
N LEU A 124 7.25 -5.12 5.10
CA LEU A 124 6.27 -5.81 4.28
C LEU A 124 6.30 -7.29 4.66
N CYS A 125 5.14 -7.89 4.92
CA CYS A 125 5.08 -9.35 5.04
C CYS A 125 5.57 -10.00 3.74
N LYS A 126 5.95 -11.28 3.83
CA LYS A 126 6.57 -12.00 2.70
C LYS A 126 5.75 -11.93 1.40
N VAL A 127 4.42 -12.00 1.50
CA VAL A 127 3.52 -11.94 0.34
C VAL A 127 3.54 -10.55 -0.28
N ALA A 128 3.34 -9.49 0.52
CA ALA A 128 3.39 -8.10 0.05
C ALA A 128 4.76 -7.74 -0.55
N ALA A 129 5.85 -8.16 0.09
CA ALA A 129 7.21 -7.97 -0.41
C ALA A 129 7.42 -8.64 -1.77
N SER A 130 6.89 -9.86 -1.96
CA SER A 130 6.96 -10.59 -3.24
C SER A 130 6.20 -9.88 -4.35
N LEU A 131 5.04 -9.29 -4.06
CA LEU A 131 4.26 -8.50 -5.04
C LEU A 131 5.06 -7.30 -5.53
N VAL A 132 5.67 -6.54 -4.60
CA VAL A 132 6.49 -5.38 -4.94
C VAL A 132 7.76 -5.79 -5.67
N ALA A 133 8.48 -6.83 -5.22
CA ALA A 133 9.71 -7.29 -5.88
C ALA A 133 9.46 -7.71 -7.33
N LYS A 134 8.37 -8.45 -7.58
CA LYS A 134 7.95 -8.82 -8.95
C LYS A 134 7.62 -7.61 -9.82
N SER A 135 7.25 -6.47 -9.24
CA SER A 135 7.01 -5.24 -10.00
C SER A 135 8.30 -4.60 -10.51
N LEU A 136 9.39 -4.70 -9.74
CA LEU A 136 10.69 -4.10 -10.07
C LEU A 136 11.39 -4.79 -11.24
N THR A 137 11.08 -6.06 -11.50
CA THR A 137 11.67 -6.84 -12.60
C THR A 137 10.92 -6.69 -13.92
N ARG A 138 9.83 -5.91 -13.97
CA ARG A 138 9.02 -5.76 -15.18
C ARG A 138 9.45 -4.54 -15.99
N THR A 139 9.33 -4.63 -17.30
CA THR A 139 9.49 -3.48 -18.19
C THR A 139 8.35 -2.47 -17.95
N PRO A 140 8.64 -1.22 -17.56
CA PRO A 140 7.60 -0.23 -17.34
C PRO A 140 6.90 0.14 -18.66
N LEU A 141 5.62 0.50 -18.54
CA LEU A 141 4.93 1.20 -19.62
C LEU A 141 5.52 2.60 -19.76
N THR A 142 5.69 3.04 -21.00
CA THR A 142 6.00 4.44 -21.31
C THR A 142 4.77 5.31 -21.00
N LEU A 143 4.97 6.63 -21.00
CA LEU A 143 3.87 7.57 -20.81
C LEU A 143 2.74 7.37 -21.85
N ARG A 144 3.10 7.25 -23.13
CA ARG A 144 2.14 7.04 -24.24
C ARG A 144 1.42 5.70 -24.17
N GLU A 145 2.13 4.63 -23.79
CA GLU A 145 1.49 3.33 -23.55
C GLU A 145 0.53 3.39 -22.36
N SER A 146 0.86 4.14 -21.31
CA SER A 146 -0.02 4.31 -20.15
C SER A 146 -1.29 5.10 -20.50
N GLU A 147 -1.17 6.17 -21.29
CA GLU A 147 -2.31 6.91 -21.86
C GLU A 147 -3.20 6.01 -22.72
N THR A 148 -2.58 5.25 -23.63
CA THR A 148 -3.29 4.30 -24.51
C THR A 148 -4.01 3.22 -23.70
N LEU A 149 -3.35 2.67 -22.67
CA LEU A 149 -3.92 1.64 -21.80
C LEU A 149 -5.15 2.14 -21.05
N ARG A 150 -5.16 3.39 -20.56
CA ARG A 150 -6.34 3.98 -19.91
C ARG A 150 -7.54 4.03 -20.85
N LEU A 151 -7.35 4.49 -22.08
CA LEU A 151 -8.43 4.54 -23.07
C LEU A 151 -8.89 3.14 -23.51
N ILE A 152 -7.98 2.16 -23.56
CA ILE A 152 -8.32 0.74 -23.78
C ILE A 152 -9.20 0.22 -22.64
N ALA A 153 -8.87 0.56 -21.40
CA ALA A 153 -9.63 0.19 -20.21
C ALA A 153 -11.03 0.80 -20.19
N SER A 154 -11.17 2.04 -20.66
CA SER A 154 -12.47 2.71 -20.89
C SER A 154 -13.27 2.15 -22.08
N GLY A 155 -12.84 1.04 -22.68
CA GLY A 155 -13.59 0.37 -23.76
C GLY A 155 -13.45 1.01 -25.14
N MET A 156 -12.57 2.02 -25.32
CA MET A 156 -12.46 2.73 -26.59
C MET A 156 -11.88 1.84 -27.71
N SER A 157 -12.29 2.12 -28.95
CA SER A 157 -11.71 1.49 -30.15
C SER A 157 -10.41 2.19 -30.55
N ASN A 158 -9.52 1.49 -31.27
CA ASN A 158 -8.26 2.08 -31.71
C ASN A 158 -8.44 3.33 -32.59
N LYS A 159 -9.57 3.44 -33.31
CA LYS A 159 -9.90 4.63 -34.11
C LYS A 159 -10.22 5.83 -33.23
N VAL A 160 -10.99 5.61 -32.16
CA VAL A 160 -11.31 6.67 -31.18
C VAL A 160 -10.03 7.07 -30.45
N ILE A 161 -9.23 6.11 -29.99
CA ILE A 161 -7.95 6.38 -29.31
C ILE A 161 -6.99 7.19 -30.20
N ALA A 162 -6.92 6.87 -31.49
CA ALA A 162 -6.09 7.61 -32.45
C ALA A 162 -6.52 9.08 -32.56
N SER A 163 -7.83 9.33 -32.56
CA SER A 163 -8.41 10.68 -32.55
C SER A 163 -8.11 11.41 -31.24
N GLU A 164 -8.39 10.79 -30.09
CA GLU A 164 -8.19 11.38 -28.75
C GLU A 164 -6.73 11.74 -28.49
N LEU A 165 -5.79 10.88 -28.89
CA LEU A 165 -4.36 11.09 -28.69
C LEU A 165 -3.68 11.86 -29.82
N ASN A 166 -4.41 12.21 -30.88
CA ASN A 166 -3.91 12.86 -32.10
C ASN A 166 -2.68 12.14 -32.72
N ILE A 167 -2.81 10.83 -32.93
CA ILE A 167 -1.77 9.96 -33.52
C ILE A 167 -2.35 9.04 -34.59
N ALA A 168 -1.49 8.50 -35.46
CA ALA A 168 -1.93 7.57 -36.50
C ALA A 168 -2.49 6.26 -35.91
N LEU A 169 -3.49 5.67 -36.58
CA LEU A 169 -4.09 4.39 -36.19
C LEU A 169 -3.06 3.25 -36.09
N GLY A 170 -2.04 3.26 -36.95
CA GLY A 170 -0.93 2.31 -36.90
C GLY A 170 -0.12 2.43 -35.61
N THR A 171 0.11 3.64 -35.12
CA THR A 171 0.81 3.94 -33.87
C THR A 171 0.01 3.42 -32.67
N VAL A 172 -1.32 3.59 -32.64
CA VAL A 172 -2.17 3.01 -31.59
C VAL A 172 -2.06 1.48 -31.57
N LYS A 173 -2.09 0.82 -32.74
CA LYS A 173 -1.91 -0.64 -32.82
C LYS A 173 -0.54 -1.08 -32.29
N ALA A 174 0.51 -0.32 -32.59
CA ALA A 174 1.85 -0.59 -32.06
C ALA A 174 1.91 -0.44 -30.53
N HIS A 175 1.34 0.63 -29.97
CA HIS A 175 1.23 0.80 -28.52
C HIS A 175 0.41 -0.32 -27.87
N ALA A 176 -0.76 -0.67 -28.43
CA ALA A 176 -1.59 -1.76 -27.92
C ALA A 176 -0.83 -3.09 -27.87
N ARG A 177 -0.05 -3.42 -28.91
CA ARG A 177 0.79 -4.62 -28.93
C ARG A 177 1.88 -4.57 -27.84
N ALA A 178 2.62 -3.47 -27.75
CA ALA A 178 3.66 -3.31 -26.73
C ALA A 178 3.10 -3.41 -25.30
N ILE A 179 1.89 -2.88 -25.06
CA ILE A 179 1.17 -3.01 -23.79
C ILE A 179 0.85 -4.48 -23.49
N LEU A 180 0.28 -5.21 -24.45
CA LEU A 180 -0.03 -6.64 -24.27
C LEU A 180 1.22 -7.44 -23.91
N ASP A 181 2.32 -7.20 -24.64
CA ASP A 181 3.60 -7.88 -24.43
C ASP A 181 4.16 -7.56 -23.03
N LYS A 182 4.19 -6.28 -22.62
CA LYS A 182 4.69 -5.85 -21.30
C LYS A 182 3.81 -6.32 -20.13
N LEU A 183 2.51 -6.45 -20.35
CA LEU A 183 1.59 -6.96 -19.33
C LEU A 183 1.55 -8.49 -19.29
N GLY A 184 2.04 -9.17 -20.33
CA GLY A 184 1.87 -10.62 -20.51
C GLY A 184 0.42 -11.00 -20.81
N ALA A 185 -0.34 -10.08 -21.42
CA ALA A 185 -1.76 -10.24 -21.71
C ALA A 185 -1.97 -10.82 -23.13
N ARG A 186 -2.93 -11.74 -23.26
CA ARG A 186 -3.32 -12.37 -24.53
C ARG A 186 -4.45 -11.61 -25.25
N SER A 187 -5.12 -10.70 -24.55
CA SER A 187 -6.24 -9.91 -25.09
C SER A 187 -6.32 -8.55 -24.41
N ARG A 188 -7.01 -7.60 -25.05
CA ARG A 188 -7.27 -6.28 -24.47
C ARG A 188 -7.99 -6.35 -23.13
N THR A 189 -8.95 -7.27 -22.99
CA THR A 189 -9.71 -7.45 -21.75
C THR A 189 -8.81 -7.96 -20.65
N GLN A 190 -7.95 -8.94 -20.96
CA GLN A 190 -6.96 -9.43 -19.99
C GLN A 190 -5.96 -8.33 -19.61
N ALA A 191 -5.56 -7.48 -20.56
CA ALA A 191 -4.69 -6.34 -20.32
C ALA A 191 -5.32 -5.36 -19.31
N THR A 192 -6.60 -5.04 -19.48
CA THR A 192 -7.35 -4.18 -18.55
C THR A 192 -7.41 -4.78 -17.15
N VAL A 193 -7.71 -6.08 -17.02
CA VAL A 193 -7.75 -6.77 -15.71
C VAL A 193 -6.38 -6.73 -15.03
N ILE A 194 -5.32 -7.06 -15.75
CA ILE A 194 -3.95 -7.02 -15.22
C ILE A 194 -3.56 -5.59 -14.83
N ALA A 195 -3.92 -4.61 -15.65
CA ALA A 195 -3.66 -3.20 -15.38
C ALA A 195 -4.36 -2.72 -14.11
N ALA A 196 -5.61 -3.12 -13.89
CA ALA A 196 -6.36 -2.82 -12.67
C ALA A 196 -5.68 -3.43 -11.44
N GLN A 197 -5.36 -4.73 -11.47
CA GLN A 197 -4.69 -5.44 -10.36
C GLN A 197 -3.30 -4.85 -10.00
N ARG A 198 -2.62 -4.27 -10.98
CA ARG A 198 -1.32 -3.60 -10.82
C ARG A 198 -1.43 -2.11 -10.51
N GLY A 199 -2.64 -1.53 -10.49
CA GLY A 199 -2.86 -0.11 -10.23
C GLY A 199 -2.37 0.82 -11.35
N LEU A 200 -2.29 0.31 -12.59
CA LEU A 200 -1.78 1.05 -13.75
C LEU A 200 -2.84 1.98 -14.37
N LEU A 201 -4.09 1.85 -13.97
CA LEU A 201 -5.22 2.61 -14.52
C LEU A 201 -5.46 3.96 -13.82
N GLY A 202 -4.86 4.19 -12.65
CA GLY A 202 -5.09 5.39 -11.85
C GLY A 202 -6.50 5.42 -11.21
N PRO A 203 -6.76 6.38 -10.31
CA PRO A 203 -7.99 6.44 -9.51
C PRO A 203 -9.27 6.79 -10.29
N ASP A 204 -9.15 7.36 -11.49
CA ASP A 204 -10.29 7.86 -12.29
C ASP A 204 -10.66 6.95 -13.47
N SER A 205 -10.19 5.70 -13.48
CA SER A 205 -10.63 4.73 -14.50
C SER A 205 -11.95 4.08 -14.09
N PRO A 206 -12.95 4.00 -14.99
CA PRO A 206 -14.23 3.36 -14.72
C PRO A 206 -14.09 1.85 -14.45
#